data_AF-C0PNF6-F1
#
_entry.id   AF-C0PNF6-F1
#
_cell.length_a   1.000
_cell.length_b   1.000
_cell.length_c   1.000
_cell.angle_alpha   90.00
_cell.angle_beta   90.00
_cell.angle_gamma   90.00
#
_symmetry.space_group_name_H-M   'P 1'
#
loop_
_entity.id
_entity.type
_entity.pdbx_description
1 polymer ?
#
loop_
_entity_poly.entity_id
_entity_poly.type
_entity_poly.pdbx_seq_one_letter_code
_entity_poly.pdbx_strand_id
1 'polypeptide(L)'
;MVATSMSCVGLHGMFYLAAAVSDFYVPWDSMAKHKIQSAGGPLDMKLSQVPKMLPVLRNHWAPLAFCVSFKLETDPDILVQKAETALSKYRMDVVVANLLATYKEEVVIISNGKSNTIRRCSKGEDLEEHIIKLLEKSHSKFIYSSTEGCSKNDYEKLIPLGIKSLA
;
A
#
# COMPACT_ATOMS: atom_id res chain seq x y z
N MET A 1 -1.69 -16.64 5.10
CA MET A 1 -1.12 -15.27 5.12
C MET A 1 -2.28 -14.29 5.20
N VAL A 2 -2.21 -13.19 5.96
CA VAL A 2 -3.37 -12.28 6.13
C VAL A 2 -3.94 -11.80 4.78
N ALA A 3 -3.07 -11.51 3.81
CA ALA A 3 -3.49 -11.05 2.49
C ALA A 3 -4.36 -12.06 1.73
N THR A 4 -4.13 -13.37 1.85
CA THR A 4 -4.96 -14.39 1.17
C THR A 4 -6.33 -14.51 1.80
N SER A 5 -6.43 -14.28 3.12
CA SER A 5 -7.72 -14.28 3.83
C SER A 5 -8.63 -13.12 3.40
N MET A 6 -8.05 -12.00 2.97
CA MET A 6 -8.80 -10.85 2.43
C MET A 6 -9.44 -11.13 1.07
N SER A 7 -9.08 -12.23 0.38
CA SER A 7 -9.64 -12.52 -0.94
C SER A 7 -11.16 -12.73 -0.92
N CYS A 8 -11.72 -13.22 0.19
CA CYS A 8 -13.16 -13.51 0.29
C CYS A 8 -14.04 -12.25 0.34
N VAL A 9 -13.51 -11.12 0.78
CA VAL A 9 -14.26 -9.84 0.82
C VAL A 9 -14.14 -9.05 -0.49
N GLY A 10 -13.26 -9.49 -1.40
CA GLY A 10 -13.16 -8.95 -2.77
C GLY A 10 -13.06 -7.43 -2.81
N LEU A 11 -13.97 -6.81 -3.58
CA LEU A 11 -14.04 -5.35 -3.76
C LEU A 11 -14.23 -4.57 -2.46
N HIS A 12 -14.78 -5.19 -1.41
CA HIS A 12 -14.99 -4.57 -0.11
C HIS A 12 -13.74 -4.61 0.78
N GLY A 13 -12.69 -5.35 0.37
CA GLY A 13 -11.41 -5.35 1.06
C GLY A 13 -10.57 -4.14 0.71
N MET A 14 -9.95 -3.51 1.72
CA MET A 14 -8.94 -2.47 1.55
C MET A 14 -7.61 -2.92 2.15
N PHE A 15 -6.51 -2.71 1.42
CA PHE A 15 -5.15 -2.74 1.96
C PHE A 15 -4.65 -1.32 2.16
N TYR A 16 -4.32 -0.97 3.41
CA TYR A 16 -3.69 0.29 3.79
C TYR A 16 -2.20 0.03 4.13
N LEU A 17 -1.32 0.14 3.14
CA LEU A 17 0.07 -0.31 3.22
C LEU A 17 1.01 0.81 3.68
N ALA A 18 0.90 1.23 4.95
CA ALA A 18 1.68 2.33 5.52
C ALA A 18 3.03 1.94 6.16
N ALA A 19 3.36 0.64 6.20
CA ALA A 19 4.60 0.17 6.81
C ALA A 19 5.84 0.60 6.01
N ALA A 20 6.88 1.08 6.71
CA ALA A 20 8.20 1.30 6.13
C ALA A 20 8.95 -0.04 6.00
N VAL A 21 8.73 -0.73 4.87
CA VAL A 21 9.34 -2.02 4.57
C VAL A 21 10.77 -1.83 4.08
N SER A 22 11.72 -2.62 4.59
CA SER A 22 13.13 -2.58 4.13
C SER A 22 13.25 -2.95 2.65
N ASP A 23 14.02 -2.18 1.88
CA ASP A 23 14.34 -2.50 0.49
C ASP A 23 15.45 -3.55 0.35
N PHE A 24 16.20 -3.77 1.43
CA PHE A 24 17.34 -4.67 1.48
C PHE A 24 17.28 -5.58 2.71
N TYR A 25 17.83 -6.78 2.62
CA TYR A 25 17.90 -7.77 3.70
C TYR A 25 19.18 -8.60 3.63
N VAL A 26 19.48 -9.32 4.72
CA VAL A 26 20.56 -10.32 4.77
C VAL A 26 19.96 -11.70 4.52
N PRO A 27 20.33 -12.42 3.43
CA PRO A 27 19.91 -13.79 3.21
C PRO A 27 20.27 -14.70 4.37
N TRP A 28 19.37 -15.63 4.71
CA TRP A 28 19.53 -16.54 5.85
C TRP A 28 20.86 -17.31 5.83
N ASP A 29 21.24 -17.82 4.66
CA ASP A 29 22.47 -18.58 4.47
C ASP A 29 23.74 -17.74 4.69
N SER A 30 23.63 -16.41 4.64
CA SER A 30 24.73 -15.46 4.87
C SER A 30 24.66 -14.77 6.24
N MET A 31 23.63 -15.06 7.03
CA MET A 31 23.41 -14.38 8.31
C MET A 31 24.38 -14.91 9.37
N ALA A 32 25.13 -14.00 10.01
CA ALA A 32 26.03 -14.36 11.09
C ALA A 32 25.25 -14.94 12.29
N LYS A 33 25.68 -16.10 12.79
CA LYS A 33 25.07 -16.76 13.96
C LYS A 33 25.35 -16.03 15.28
N HIS A 34 26.46 -15.30 15.32
CA HIS A 34 26.94 -14.61 16.51
C HIS A 34 27.19 -13.13 16.20
N LYS A 35 27.25 -12.32 17.26
CA LYS A 35 27.58 -10.90 17.17
C LYS A 35 28.86 -10.71 16.36
N ILE A 36 28.79 -9.86 15.34
CA ILE A 36 29.95 -9.44 14.53
C ILE A 36 30.90 -8.66 15.44
N GLN A 37 32.18 -9.03 15.44
CA GLN A 37 33.19 -8.46 16.35
C GLN A 37 33.85 -7.22 15.73
N SER A 38 34.15 -6.21 16.56
CA SER A 38 34.67 -4.90 16.11
C SER A 38 36.20 -4.82 15.98
N ALA A 39 36.93 -5.85 16.40
CA ALA A 39 38.41 -5.84 16.41
C ALA A 39 39.05 -6.16 15.05
N GLY A 40 38.25 -6.56 14.05
CA GLY A 40 38.73 -7.10 12.77
C GLY A 40 39.00 -6.07 11.67
N GLY A 41 38.89 -4.77 11.95
CA GLY A 41 38.99 -3.70 10.95
C GLY A 41 37.61 -3.16 10.53
N PRO A 42 37.51 -2.48 9.36
CA PRO A 42 36.27 -1.88 8.90
C PRO A 42 35.16 -2.92 8.66
N LEU A 43 33.91 -2.51 8.87
CA LEU A 43 32.74 -3.37 8.69
C LEU A 43 32.20 -3.25 7.26
N ASP A 44 32.30 -4.34 6.50
CA ASP A 44 31.65 -4.48 5.20
C ASP A 44 30.32 -5.22 5.33
N MET A 45 29.21 -4.56 5.00
CA MET A 45 27.87 -5.17 4.97
C MET A 45 27.39 -5.38 3.54
N LYS A 46 27.15 -6.64 3.16
CA LYS A 46 26.53 -6.99 1.89
C LYS A 46 25.05 -7.32 2.10
N LEU A 47 24.19 -6.52 1.50
CA LEU A 47 22.74 -6.73 1.55
C LEU A 47 22.21 -7.14 0.18
N SER A 48 21.14 -7.92 0.17
CA SER A 48 20.39 -8.31 -1.02
C SER A 48 19.11 -7.51 -1.14
N GLN A 49 18.66 -7.24 -2.37
CA GLN A 49 17.38 -6.56 -2.60
C GLN A 49 16.21 -7.45 -2.18
N VAL A 50 15.22 -6.87 -1.51
CA VAL A 50 13.98 -7.56 -1.14
C VAL A 50 13.12 -7.80 -2.40
N PRO A 51 12.59 -9.02 -2.59
CA PRO A 51 11.65 -9.31 -3.67
C PRO A 51 10.45 -8.36 -3.66
N LYS A 52 9.99 -7.91 -4.84
CA LYS A 52 8.85 -7.00 -4.92
C LYS A 52 7.55 -7.78 -4.67
N MET A 53 6.94 -7.56 -3.52
CA MET A 53 5.75 -8.32 -3.07
C MET A 53 4.41 -7.73 -3.53
N LEU A 54 4.36 -6.44 -3.89
CA LEU A 54 3.13 -5.79 -4.36
C LEU A 54 2.52 -6.45 -5.61
N PRO A 55 3.31 -6.88 -6.63
CA PRO A 55 2.79 -7.67 -7.73
C PRO A 55 2.13 -8.98 -7.29
N VAL A 56 2.68 -9.66 -6.27
CA VAL A 56 2.12 -10.92 -5.75
C VAL A 56 0.77 -10.65 -5.09
N LEU A 57 0.69 -9.60 -4.27
CA LEU A 57 -0.55 -9.14 -3.66
C LEU A 57 -1.64 -8.89 -4.72
N ARG A 58 -1.31 -8.12 -5.76
CA ARG A 58 -2.25 -7.66 -6.79
C ARG A 58 -2.64 -8.71 -7.82
N ASN A 59 -1.81 -9.73 -8.05
CA ASN A 59 -2.11 -10.77 -9.04
C ASN A 59 -2.67 -12.04 -8.42
N HIS A 60 -2.30 -12.36 -7.17
CA HIS A 60 -2.53 -13.69 -6.63
C HIS A 60 -3.24 -13.70 -5.28
N TRP A 61 -2.90 -12.80 -4.35
CA TRP A 61 -3.46 -12.88 -2.99
C TRP A 61 -4.80 -12.16 -2.83
N ALA A 62 -4.94 -10.96 -3.42
CA ALA A 62 -6.16 -10.17 -3.30
C ALA A 62 -6.36 -9.28 -4.55
N PRO A 63 -6.62 -9.88 -5.73
CA PRO A 63 -6.67 -9.15 -6.99
C PRO A 63 -7.81 -8.14 -7.10
N LEU A 64 -8.90 -8.34 -6.35
CA LEU A 64 -10.08 -7.47 -6.35
C LEU A 64 -10.06 -6.41 -5.24
N ALA A 65 -9.12 -6.47 -4.31
CA ALA A 65 -9.09 -5.55 -3.18
C ALA A 65 -8.63 -4.14 -3.60
N PHE A 66 -9.17 -3.13 -2.94
CA PHE A 66 -8.72 -1.74 -3.09
C PHE A 66 -7.37 -1.56 -2.37
N CYS A 67 -6.34 -1.13 -3.09
CA CYS A 67 -4.97 -1.09 -2.61
C CYS A 67 -4.45 0.35 -2.52
N VAL A 68 -4.16 0.76 -1.29
CA VAL A 68 -3.53 2.04 -0.94
C VAL A 68 -2.09 1.77 -0.51
N SER A 69 -1.15 2.49 -1.10
CA SER A 69 0.26 2.41 -0.71
C SER A 69 0.81 3.77 -0.29
N PHE A 70 1.87 3.74 0.52
CA PHE A 70 2.55 4.94 0.98
C PHE A 70 3.89 5.13 0.29
N LYS A 71 4.22 6.38 0.00
CA LYS A 71 5.49 6.78 -0.58
C LYS A 71 6.10 7.91 0.24
N LEU A 72 7.09 7.54 1.06
CA LEU A 72 7.92 8.48 1.79
C LEU A 72 9.15 8.83 0.95
N GLU A 73 9.44 10.11 0.79
CA GLU A 73 10.69 10.60 0.22
C GLU A 73 11.25 11.75 1.08
N THR A 74 12.53 12.07 0.87
CA THR A 74 13.18 13.26 1.46
C THR A 74 13.36 14.38 0.46
N ASP A 75 13.31 14.06 -0.83
CA ASP A 75 13.52 14.97 -1.95
C ASP A 75 12.15 15.29 -2.60
N PRO A 76 11.72 16.57 -2.61
CA PRO A 76 10.46 16.99 -3.21
C PRO A 76 10.40 16.76 -4.72
N ASP A 77 11.52 16.83 -5.42
CA ASP A 77 11.54 16.80 -6.89
C ASP A 77 11.19 15.43 -7.45
N ILE A 78 11.39 14.36 -6.65
CA ILE A 78 11.14 12.97 -7.05
C ILE A 78 9.87 12.37 -6.44
N LEU A 79 9.25 13.03 -5.46
CA LEU A 79 8.14 12.48 -4.68
C LEU A 79 6.96 12.08 -5.57
N VAL A 80 6.46 13.02 -6.37
CA VAL A 80 5.27 12.82 -7.22
C VAL A 80 5.57 11.78 -8.30
N GLN A 81 6.72 11.90 -8.97
CA GLN A 81 7.13 10.97 -10.02
C GLN A 81 7.23 9.52 -9.49
N LYS A 82 7.84 9.32 -8.32
CA LYS A 82 7.95 7.99 -7.71
C LYS A 82 6.61 7.43 -7.26
N ALA A 83 5.70 8.29 -6.79
CA ALA A 83 4.36 7.89 -6.42
C ALA A 83 3.52 7.49 -7.66
N GLU A 84 3.55 8.26 -8.75
CA GLU A 84 2.92 7.90 -10.02
C GLU A 84 3.50 6.60 -10.62
N THR A 85 4.82 6.41 -10.49
CA THR A 85 5.50 5.17 -10.88
C THR A 85 4.99 3.99 -10.05
N ALA A 86 4.80 4.15 -8.74
CA ALA A 86 4.24 3.10 -7.90
C ALA A 86 2.78 2.77 -8.29
N LEU A 87 1.99 3.81 -8.61
CA LEU A 87 0.61 3.67 -9.03
C LEU A 87 0.49 2.83 -10.31
N SER A 88 1.25 3.17 -11.35
CA SER A 88 1.24 2.47 -12.63
C SER A 88 1.90 1.08 -12.55
N LYS A 89 3.12 0.99 -11.98
CA LYS A 89 3.91 -0.26 -11.93
C LYS A 89 3.23 -1.37 -11.13
N TYR A 90 2.62 -1.01 -10.00
CA TYR A 90 1.99 -1.99 -9.11
C TYR A 90 0.47 -1.99 -9.20
N ARG A 91 -0.13 -1.18 -10.08
CA ARG A 91 -1.58 -1.01 -10.23
C ARG A 91 -2.25 -0.70 -8.89
N MET A 92 -1.71 0.27 -8.16
CA MET A 92 -2.33 0.77 -6.92
C MET A 92 -3.53 1.63 -7.28
N ASP A 93 -4.53 1.67 -6.40
CA ASP A 93 -5.71 2.50 -6.60
C ASP A 93 -5.45 3.94 -6.10
N VAL A 94 -4.68 4.05 -5.01
CA VAL A 94 -4.22 5.31 -4.43
C VAL A 94 -2.78 5.18 -3.93
N VAL A 95 -1.99 6.24 -4.12
CA VAL A 95 -0.69 6.42 -3.44
C VAL A 95 -0.76 7.66 -2.55
N VAL A 96 -0.50 7.49 -1.26
CA VAL A 96 -0.33 8.58 -0.31
C VAL A 96 1.16 8.91 -0.24
N ALA A 97 1.55 10.09 -0.72
CA ALA A 97 2.92 10.51 -0.85
C ALA A 97 3.23 11.64 0.15
N ASN A 98 4.34 11.55 0.87
CA ASN A 98 4.69 12.52 1.89
C ASN A 98 6.21 12.72 1.99
N LEU A 99 6.63 13.93 2.34
CA LEU A 99 8.03 14.22 2.65
C LEU A 99 8.31 13.92 4.11
N LEU A 100 9.50 13.39 4.41
CA LEU A 100 9.92 13.13 5.79
C LEU A 100 9.90 14.40 6.65
N ALA A 101 10.20 15.56 6.06
CA ALA A 101 10.22 16.83 6.78
C ALA A 101 8.81 17.34 7.15
N THR A 102 7.78 16.98 6.38
CA THR A 102 6.43 17.56 6.49
C THR A 102 5.32 16.53 6.66
N TYR A 103 5.64 15.25 6.92
CA TYR A 103 4.65 14.16 6.93
C TYR A 103 3.49 14.31 7.92
N LYS A 104 3.68 15.10 8.99
CA LYS A 104 2.61 15.41 9.98
C LYS A 104 1.75 16.60 9.58
N GLU A 105 2.20 17.37 8.60
CA GLU A 105 1.60 18.65 8.21
C GLU A 105 0.93 18.55 6.84
N GLU A 106 1.45 17.72 5.93
CA GLU A 106 0.85 17.54 4.61
C GLU A 106 1.12 16.17 3.99
N VAL A 107 0.19 15.76 3.14
CA VAL A 107 0.35 14.62 2.23
C VAL A 107 -0.20 14.97 0.85
N VAL A 108 0.38 14.35 -0.19
CA VAL A 108 -0.12 14.40 -1.56
C VAL A 108 -0.77 13.05 -1.88
N ILE A 109 -2.05 13.07 -2.17
CA ILE A 109 -2.84 11.91 -2.56
C ILE A 109 -2.85 11.83 -4.08
N ILE A 110 -2.39 10.72 -4.64
CA ILE A 110 -2.30 10.49 -6.08
C ILE A 110 -3.23 9.33 -6.46
N SER A 111 -4.16 9.57 -7.37
CA SER A 111 -5.09 8.57 -7.89
C SER A 111 -5.58 8.94 -9.29
N ASN A 112 -5.66 7.96 -10.20
CA ASN A 112 -6.16 8.12 -11.57
C ASN A 112 -5.59 9.35 -12.32
N GLY A 113 -4.26 9.55 -12.23
CA GLY A 113 -3.56 10.68 -12.86
C GLY A 113 -3.88 12.06 -12.27
N LYS A 114 -4.53 12.11 -11.10
CA LYS A 114 -4.81 13.35 -10.37
C LYS A 114 -4.08 13.35 -9.03
N SER A 115 -3.54 14.51 -8.66
CA SER A 115 -2.93 14.76 -7.37
C SER A 115 -3.79 15.73 -6.55
N ASN A 116 -3.99 15.44 -5.26
CA ASN A 116 -4.64 16.34 -4.31
C ASN A 116 -3.78 16.46 -3.05
N THR A 117 -3.49 17.68 -2.62
CA THR A 117 -2.71 17.92 -1.40
C THR A 117 -3.65 18.14 -0.22
N ILE A 118 -3.47 17.35 0.83
CA ILE A 118 -4.13 17.54 2.12
C ILE A 118 -3.12 18.18 3.06
N ARG A 119 -3.49 19.32 3.66
CA ARG A 119 -2.68 20.04 4.64
C ARG A 119 -3.44 20.13 5.94
N ARG A 120 -2.71 19.98 7.04
CA ARG A 120 -3.18 20.28 8.38
C ARG A 120 -3.39 21.79 8.52
N CYS A 121 -4.57 22.20 8.95
CA CYS A 121 -4.95 23.60 9.14
C CYS A 121 -4.78 24.07 10.59
N SER A 122 -4.79 23.16 11.58
CA SER A 122 -4.59 23.52 12.99
C SER A 122 -3.91 22.43 13.84
N LYS A 123 -3.31 22.82 14.98
CA LYS A 123 -2.59 21.89 15.89
C LYS A 123 -3.46 20.82 16.57
N GLY A 124 -4.79 20.97 16.56
CA GLY A 124 -5.72 20.00 17.12
C GLY A 124 -6.30 19.03 16.08
N GLU A 125 -6.06 19.30 14.80
CA GLU A 125 -6.60 18.52 13.69
C GLU A 125 -5.74 17.28 13.44
N ASP A 126 -6.39 16.17 13.14
CA ASP A 126 -5.75 14.92 12.74
C ASP A 126 -5.72 14.81 11.21
N LEU A 127 -4.52 14.71 10.64
CA LEU A 127 -4.33 14.65 9.19
C LEU A 127 -4.89 13.33 8.65
N GLU A 128 -4.75 12.28 9.44
CA GLU A 128 -5.23 10.94 9.18
C GLU A 128 -6.74 10.90 8.97
N GLU A 129 -7.52 11.70 9.72
CA GLU A 129 -8.98 11.77 9.55
C GLU A 129 -9.36 12.24 8.13
N HIS A 130 -8.61 13.19 7.57
CA HIS A 130 -8.81 13.69 6.22
C HIS A 130 -8.43 12.65 5.16
N ILE A 131 -7.33 11.93 5.39
CA ILE A 131 -6.88 10.84 4.53
C ILE A 131 -7.95 9.75 4.50
N ILE A 132 -8.42 9.29 5.66
CA ILE A 132 -9.41 8.22 5.78
C ILE A 132 -10.73 8.60 5.11
N LYS A 133 -11.26 9.82 5.33
CA LYS A 133 -12.48 10.30 4.66
C LYS A 133 -12.36 10.28 3.13
N LEU A 134 -11.20 10.66 2.60
CA LEU A 134 -10.94 10.61 1.15
C LEU A 134 -10.89 9.16 0.65
N LEU A 135 -10.19 8.29 1.38
CA LEU A 135 -10.04 6.88 1.00
C LEU A 135 -11.38 6.13 1.08
N GLU A 136 -12.20 6.38 2.09
CA GLU A 136 -13.57 5.85 2.20
C GLU A 136 -14.41 6.21 0.98
N LYS A 137 -14.43 7.49 0.59
CA LYS A 137 -15.15 7.95 -0.60
C LYS A 137 -14.61 7.32 -1.88
N SER A 138 -13.30 7.14 -1.97
CA SER A 138 -12.65 6.55 -3.15
C SER A 138 -12.94 5.05 -3.24
N HIS A 139 -12.91 4.35 -2.12
CA HIS A 139 -13.24 2.93 -2.04
C HIS A 139 -14.72 2.67 -2.28
N SER A 140 -15.61 3.52 -1.77
CA SER A 140 -17.04 3.46 -2.09
C SER A 140 -17.27 3.56 -3.59
N LYS A 141 -16.63 4.53 -4.25
CA LYS A 141 -16.69 4.65 -5.72
C LYS A 141 -16.17 3.41 -6.43
N PHE A 142 -15.04 2.85 -5.97
CA PHE A 142 -14.46 1.63 -6.52
C PHE A 142 -15.41 0.42 -6.43
N ILE A 143 -16.10 0.28 -5.30
CA ILE A 143 -17.13 -0.76 -5.10
C ILE A 143 -18.26 -0.58 -6.12
N TYR A 144 -18.86 0.62 -6.18
CA TYR A 144 -20.04 0.87 -7.04
C TYR A 144 -19.70 0.88 -8.54
N SER A 145 -18.56 1.45 -8.96
CA SER A 145 -18.15 1.47 -10.37
C SER A 145 -17.92 0.06 -10.93
N SER A 146 -17.54 -0.88 -10.07
CA SER A 146 -17.32 -2.27 -10.47
C SER A 146 -18.63 -3.05 -10.58
N THR A 147 -19.73 -2.56 -9.97
CA THR A 147 -21.07 -3.20 -10.00
C THR A 147 -21.92 -2.83 -11.21
N GLU A 148 -21.63 -1.71 -11.89
CA GLU A 148 -22.43 -1.25 -13.04
C GLU A 148 -22.22 -2.05 -14.35
N GLY A 149 -21.36 -3.07 -14.35
CA GLY A 149 -21.10 -3.92 -15.52
C GLY A 149 -21.17 -5.43 -15.26
N CYS A 150 -21.54 -5.86 -14.06
CA CYS A 150 -21.40 -7.26 -13.63
C CYS A 150 -22.79 -7.84 -13.29
N SER A 151 -23.21 -8.84 -14.07
CA SER A 151 -24.39 -9.64 -13.74
C SER A 151 -24.19 -10.28 -12.36
N LYS A 152 -25.24 -10.33 -11.52
CA LYS A 152 -25.22 -10.99 -10.21
C LYS A 152 -24.58 -12.40 -10.23
N ASN A 153 -24.63 -13.09 -11.39
CA ASN A 153 -24.07 -14.43 -11.59
C ASN A 153 -22.54 -14.48 -11.72
N ASP A 154 -21.88 -13.38 -12.06
CA ASP A 154 -20.41 -13.33 -12.21
C ASP A 154 -19.72 -13.10 -10.85
N TYR A 155 -20.40 -12.42 -9.91
CA TYR A 155 -19.95 -12.27 -8.52
C TYR A 155 -19.99 -13.58 -7.73
N GLU A 156 -21.06 -14.38 -7.84
CA GLU A 156 -21.17 -15.67 -7.13
C GLU A 156 -20.16 -16.71 -7.64
N LYS A 157 -19.59 -16.55 -8.85
CA LYS A 157 -18.50 -17.40 -9.36
C LYS A 157 -17.11 -17.00 -8.86
N LEU A 158 -16.93 -15.74 -8.45
CA LEU A 158 -15.64 -15.21 -7.97
C LEU A 158 -15.44 -15.37 -6.46
N ILE A 159 -16.49 -15.71 -5.72
CA ILE A 159 -16.42 -16.07 -4.30
C ILE A 159 -16.47 -17.60 -4.18
N PRO A 160 -15.36 -18.30 -3.91
CA PRO A 160 -15.42 -19.70 -3.56
C PRO A 160 -16.03 -19.79 -2.15
N LEU A 161 -17.33 -20.08 -2.09
CA LEU A 161 -18.10 -20.56 -0.93
C LEU A 161 -18.03 -19.73 0.38
N GLY A 162 -19.19 -19.22 0.80
CA GLY A 162 -19.56 -19.37 2.22
C GLY A 162 -19.91 -18.13 3.05
N ILE A 163 -20.49 -17.07 2.49
CA ILE A 163 -21.20 -16.08 3.33
C ILE A 163 -22.63 -15.91 2.80
N LYS A 164 -23.46 -16.93 3.06
CA LYS A 164 -24.92 -16.76 3.16
C LYS A 164 -25.27 -17.00 4.63
N SER A 165 -25.87 -15.98 5.24
CA SER A 165 -26.35 -15.89 6.63
C SER A 165 -25.41 -15.20 7.62
N LEU A 166 -25.60 -13.89 7.76
CA LEU A 166 -25.73 -13.20 9.04
C LEU A 166 -26.64 -12.00 8.79
N ALA A 167 -27.94 -12.28 8.86
CA ALA A 167 -28.99 -11.29 9.12
C ALA A 167 -29.13 -11.16 10.64
#